data_AF-A0A3C0AXI6-F1
#
_entry.id   AF-A0A3C0AXI6-F1
#
_cell.length_a   1.000
_cell.length_b   1.000
_cell.length_c   1.000
_cell.angle_alpha   90.00
_cell.angle_beta   90.00
_cell.angle_gamma   90.00
#
_symmetry.space_group_name_H-M   'P 1'
#
loop_
_entity.id
_entity.type
_entity.pdbx_description
1 polymer ?
#
loop_
_entity_poly.entity_id
_entity_poly.type
_entity_poly.pdbx_seq_one_letter_code
_entity_poly.pdbx_strand_id
1 'polypeptide(L)'
;MILLFIYKSVVPHYKKKNTMNEISCIIKEETTIEDKKFYIIQDCESKEEYLIPKNQIQTFNSINPYKKYNFLKESNPNHNKTYLSIIHPDFKIGQEIDLKINNTVEIEGST
;
A
#
# COMPACT_ATOMS: atom_id res chain seq x y z
N MET A 1 14.80 -16.03 -27.28
CA MET A 1 14.42 -14.79 -27.97
C MET A 1 13.67 -13.92 -26.97
N ILE A 2 14.34 -12.97 -26.34
CA ILE A 2 13.77 -12.05 -25.35
C ILE A 2 13.96 -10.65 -25.93
N LEU A 3 12.86 -9.97 -26.28
CA LEU A 3 12.92 -8.58 -26.72
C LEU A 3 13.13 -7.69 -25.48
N LEU A 4 14.34 -7.14 -25.37
CA LEU A 4 14.72 -6.12 -24.41
C LEU A 4 14.58 -4.75 -25.11
N PHE A 5 13.60 -3.93 -24.72
CA PHE A 5 13.48 -2.56 -25.23
C PHE A 5 14.25 -1.60 -24.31
N ILE A 6 15.39 -1.09 -24.79
CA ILE A 6 16.16 -0.02 -24.14
C ILE A 6 15.74 1.31 -24.77
N TYR A 7 15.09 2.18 -24.01
CA TYR A 7 14.85 3.57 -24.41
C TYR A 7 15.74 4.50 -23.57
N LYS A 8 16.67 5.19 -24.22
CA LYS A 8 17.63 6.11 -23.59
C LYS A 8 17.05 7.52 -23.61
N SER A 9 16.49 7.97 -22.49
CA SER A 9 16.20 9.40 -22.28
C SER A 9 17.22 10.00 -21.33
N VAL A 10 17.98 10.97 -21.84
CA VAL A 10 18.84 11.84 -21.03
C VAL A 10 17.92 12.79 -20.26
N VAL A 11 17.92 12.73 -18.92
CA VAL A 11 17.18 13.67 -18.08
C VAL A 11 18.08 14.10 -16.91
N PRO A 12 18.21 15.41 -16.64
CA PRO A 12 19.23 15.96 -15.77
C PRO A 12 19.00 15.65 -14.29
N HIS A 13 20.10 15.59 -13.54
CA HIS A 13 20.14 15.39 -12.10
C HIS A 13 19.37 16.51 -11.36
N TYR A 14 18.19 16.18 -10.84
CA TYR A 14 17.53 16.94 -9.78
C TYR A 14 17.30 16.01 -8.59
N LYS A 15 17.84 16.37 -7.42
CA LYS A 15 17.50 15.74 -6.13
C LYS A 15 16.01 15.99 -5.88
N LYS A 16 15.16 15.02 -6.23
CA LYS A 16 13.70 15.12 -6.08
C LYS A 16 13.31 14.68 -4.67
N LYS A 17 12.72 15.60 -3.89
CA LYS A 17 12.06 15.32 -2.61
C LYS A 17 10.95 14.30 -2.85
N ASN A 18 10.97 13.14 -2.17
CA ASN A 18 9.82 12.24 -2.15
C ASN A 18 8.65 13.02 -1.51
N THR A 19 7.64 13.36 -2.30
CA THR A 19 6.38 13.92 -1.80
C THR A 19 5.50 12.75 -1.39
N MET A 20 5.54 12.40 -0.11
CA MET A 20 4.55 11.54 0.52
C MET A 20 3.29 12.38 0.70
N ASN A 21 2.21 12.00 0.01
CA ASN A 21 0.94 12.70 0.07
C ASN A 21 -0.12 11.76 0.62
N GLU A 22 -0.89 12.24 1.61
CA GLU A 22 -2.09 11.55 2.06
C GLU A 22 -3.20 11.75 1.02
N ILE A 23 -3.84 10.66 0.62
CA ILE A 23 -4.99 10.65 -0.29
C ILE A 23 -6.14 9.88 0.32
N SER A 24 -7.38 10.23 -0.02
CA SER A 24 -8.56 9.50 0.42
C SER A 24 -9.06 8.59 -0.69
N CYS A 25 -9.16 7.29 -0.42
CA CYS A 25 -9.58 6.29 -1.39
C CYS A 25 -10.79 5.50 -0.92
N ILE A 26 -11.58 5.00 -1.87
CA ILE A 26 -12.64 4.02 -1.63
C ILE A 26 -12.13 2.64 -2.05
N ILE A 27 -12.26 1.66 -1.16
CA ILE A 27 -12.01 0.26 -1.51
C ILE A 27 -13.29 -0.29 -2.16
N LYS A 28 -13.24 -0.71 -3.42
CA LYS A 28 -14.41 -1.16 -4.18
C LYS A 28 -14.65 -2.65 -4.00
N GLU A 29 -14.05 -3.46 -4.86
CA GLU A 29 -14.26 -4.90 -4.94
C GLU A 29 -12.94 -5.67 -4.94
N GLU A 30 -13.02 -6.97 -4.67
CA GLU A 30 -11.90 -7.90 -4.77
C GLU A 30 -11.81 -8.42 -6.21
N THR A 31 -10.60 -8.49 -6.74
CA THR A 31 -10.30 -9.13 -8.03
C THR A 31 -9.19 -10.15 -7.88
N THR A 32 -9.10 -11.07 -8.83
CA THR A 32 -8.03 -12.08 -8.87
C THR A 32 -7.27 -11.95 -10.18
N ILE A 33 -5.95 -11.83 -10.09
CA ILE A 33 -5.03 -11.76 -11.23
C ILE A 33 -3.91 -12.76 -10.96
N GLU A 34 -3.71 -13.72 -11.86
CA GLU A 34 -2.67 -14.76 -11.72
C GLU A 34 -2.69 -15.47 -10.36
N ASP A 35 -3.88 -15.94 -9.94
CA ASP A 35 -4.15 -16.60 -8.65
C ASP A 35 -3.84 -15.75 -7.40
N LYS A 36 -3.54 -14.46 -7.56
CA LYS A 36 -3.33 -13.52 -6.47
C LYS A 36 -4.55 -12.62 -6.32
N LYS A 37 -4.93 -12.37 -5.06
CA LYS A 37 -6.09 -11.56 -4.70
C LYS A 37 -5.68 -10.11 -4.48
N PHE A 38 -6.45 -9.20 -5.06
CA PHE A 38 -6.25 -7.76 -4.97
C PHE A 38 -7.55 -7.07 -4.62
N TYR A 39 -7.46 -5.90 -3.99
CA TYR A 39 -8.54 -4.93 -3.93
C TYR A 39 -8.35 -3.88 -5.01
N ILE A 40 -9.44 -3.56 -5.71
CA ILE A 40 -9.52 -2.36 -6.55
C ILE A 40 -9.83 -1.20 -5.62
N ILE A 41 -8.95 -0.19 -5.61
CA ILE A 41 -9.14 1.02 -4.83
C ILE A 41 -9.19 2.23 -5.76
N GLN A 42 -10.01 3.22 -5.43
CA GLN A 42 -10.16 4.42 -6.24
C GLN A 42 -9.88 5.67 -5.41
N ASP A 43 -8.99 6.53 -5.90
CA ASP A 43 -8.79 7.88 -5.38
C ASP A 43 -10.06 8.73 -5.53
N CYS A 44 -10.51 9.34 -4.43
CA CYS A 44 -11.71 10.17 -4.43
C CYS A 44 -11.57 11.43 -5.27
N GLU A 45 -10.38 12.00 -5.39
CA GLU A 45 -10.11 13.25 -6.11
C GLU A 45 -9.82 13.00 -7.58
N SER A 46 -8.75 12.26 -7.87
CA SER A 46 -8.30 12.02 -9.26
C SER A 46 -9.15 10.99 -10.01
N LYS A 47 -9.94 10.19 -9.28
CA LYS A 47 -10.65 9.02 -9.80
C LYS A 47 -9.75 7.90 -10.34
N GLU A 48 -8.44 8.02 -10.19
CA GLU A 48 -7.46 6.99 -10.56
C GLU A 48 -7.71 5.72 -9.74
N GLU A 49 -7.59 4.57 -10.40
CA GLU A 49 -7.75 3.25 -9.78
C GLU A 49 -6.40 2.56 -9.60
N TYR A 50 -6.29 1.83 -8.49
CA TYR A 50 -5.09 1.06 -8.16
C TYR A 50 -5.46 -0.34 -7.69
N LEU A 51 -4.51 -1.25 -7.83
CA LEU A 51 -4.59 -2.61 -7.32
C LEU A 51 -3.68 -2.75 -6.12
N ILE A 52 -4.25 -3.14 -4.99
CA ILE A 52 -3.49 -3.44 -3.77
C ILE A 52 -3.66 -4.92 -3.43
N PRO A 53 -2.57 -5.67 -3.21
CA PRO A 53 -2.64 -7.04 -2.72
C PRO A 53 -3.51 -7.15 -1.46
N LYS A 54 -4.43 -8.12 -1.45
CA LYS A 54 -5.40 -8.32 -0.35
C LYS A 54 -4.72 -8.47 1.01
N ASN A 55 -3.57 -9.15 1.06
CA ASN A 55 -2.80 -9.36 2.28
C ASN A 55 -2.24 -8.08 2.92
N GLN A 56 -2.05 -6.99 2.16
CA GLN A 56 -1.61 -5.70 2.71
C GLN A 56 -2.70 -4.96 3.46
N ILE A 57 -3.97 -5.30 3.19
CA ILE A 57 -5.12 -4.69 3.84
C ILE A 57 -5.76 -5.68 4.85
N GLN A 58 -5.55 -6.99 4.74
CA GLN A 58 -6.11 -7.97 5.69
C GLN A 58 -5.61 -7.83 7.13
N THR A 59 -4.58 -7.03 7.39
CA THR A 59 -4.16 -6.65 8.74
C THR A 59 -5.25 -5.90 9.52
N PHE A 60 -6.24 -5.28 8.85
CA PHE A 60 -7.44 -4.78 9.51
C PHE A 60 -8.44 -5.93 9.61
N ASN A 61 -8.86 -6.28 10.84
CA ASN A 61 -9.85 -7.35 11.08
C ASN A 61 -11.19 -7.14 10.35
N SER A 62 -11.46 -5.94 9.84
CA SER A 62 -12.71 -5.61 9.15
C SER A 62 -12.57 -4.41 8.20
N ILE A 63 -12.14 -4.65 6.97
CA ILE A 63 -12.31 -3.69 5.88
C ILE A 63 -13.75 -3.75 5.39
N ASN A 64 -14.45 -2.62 5.43
CA ASN A 64 -15.75 -2.47 4.80
C ASN A 64 -15.58 -1.97 3.34
N PRO A 65 -16.06 -2.71 2.33
CA PRO A 65 -16.19 -2.22 0.96
C PRO A 65 -16.96 -0.90 0.88
N TYR A 66 -16.65 -0.09 -0.11
CA TYR A 66 -17.25 1.22 -0.38
C TYR A 66 -17.08 2.28 0.72
N LYS A 67 -16.38 1.96 1.80
CA LYS A 67 -15.95 2.93 2.82
C LYS A 67 -14.69 3.66 2.35
N LYS A 68 -14.55 4.91 2.79
CA LYS A 68 -13.36 5.73 2.57
C LYS A 68 -12.29 5.41 3.61
N TYR A 69 -11.05 5.32 3.14
CA TYR A 69 -9.85 5.18 3.96
C TYR A 69 -8.78 6.12 3.44
N ASN A 70 -7.89 6.53 4.34
CA ASN A 70 -6.76 7.37 3.96
C ASN A 70 -5.57 6.48 3.64
N PHE A 71 -4.83 6.84 2.60
CA PHE A 71 -3.64 6.16 2.14
C PHE A 71 -2.50 7.16 2.02
N LEU A 72 -1.30 6.74 2.40
CA LEU A 72 -0.07 7.41 2.00
C LEU A 72 0.28 6.97 0.58
N LYS A 73 0.31 7.93 -0.34
CA LYS A 73 0.79 7.77 -1.71
C LYS A 73 2.24 8.23 -1.78
N GLU A 74 3.14 7.29 -2.06
CA GLU A 74 4.54 7.56 -2.31
C GLU A 74 4.90 7.19 -3.74
N SER A 75 5.35 8.18 -4.51
CA SER A 75 5.94 7.93 -5.83
C SER A 75 7.44 7.76 -5.66
N ASN A 76 7.95 6.59 -6.02
CA ASN A 76 9.38 6.35 -6.10
C ASN A 76 9.86 6.63 -7.54
N PRO A 77 10.53 7.77 -7.78
CA PRO A 77 10.97 8.14 -9.13
C PRO A 77 12.04 7.20 -9.68
N ASN A 78 12.83 6.54 -8.82
CA ASN A 78 13.91 5.65 -9.24
C ASN A 78 13.39 4.33 -9.82
N HIS A 79 12.16 3.94 -9.46
CA HIS A 79 11.52 2.72 -9.96
C HIS A 79 10.27 2.99 -10.79
N ASN A 80 9.91 4.26 -11.00
CA ASN A 80 8.65 4.70 -11.62
C ASN A 80 7.44 3.93 -11.07
N LYS A 81 7.41 3.73 -9.75
CA LYS A 81 6.38 2.99 -9.04
C LYS A 81 5.69 3.89 -8.04
N THR A 82 4.38 3.73 -7.94
CA THR A 82 3.55 4.36 -6.91
C THR A 82 3.18 3.30 -5.89
N TYR A 83 3.48 3.57 -4.62
CA TYR A 83 3.14 2.73 -3.50
C TYR A 83 2.00 3.38 -2.72
N LEU A 84 1.03 2.56 -2.31
CA LEU A 84 -0.10 2.99 -1.49
C LEU A 84 -0.08 2.20 -0.19
N SER A 85 0.02 2.93 0.92
CA SER A 85 0.00 2.36 2.26
C SER A 85 -1.21 2.90 3.00
N ILE A 86 -2.15 2.02 3.33
CA ILE A 86 -3.35 2.39 4.09
C ILE A 86 -2.96 2.84 5.50
N ILE A 87 -3.54 3.97 5.94
CA ILE A 87 -3.41 4.48 7.30
C ILE A 87 -4.48 3.79 8.15
N HIS A 88 -4.07 3.17 9.27
CA HIS A 88 -5.02 2.50 10.14
C HIS A 88 -6.04 3.50 10.69
N PRO A 89 -7.37 3.25 10.53
CA PRO A 89 -8.39 4.20 10.97
C PRO A 89 -8.30 4.48 12.48
N ASP A 90 -7.99 3.44 13.26
CA ASP A 90 -7.92 3.51 14.73
C ASP A 90 -6.51 3.81 15.31
N PHE A 91 -5.45 3.76 14.50
CA PHE A 91 -4.07 3.99 14.97
C PHE A 91 -3.41 5.08 14.14
N LYS A 92 -3.49 6.31 14.63
CA LYS A 92 -2.93 7.48 13.97
C LYS A 92 -1.43 7.58 14.22
N ILE A 93 -0.71 8.16 13.27
CA ILE A 93 0.71 8.50 13.44
C ILE A 93 0.84 9.50 14.60
N GLY A 94 1.76 9.23 15.53
CA GLY A 94 2.00 10.07 16.71
C GLY A 94 1.03 9.81 17.87
N GLN A 95 0.15 8.81 17.76
CA GLN A 95 -0.69 8.37 18.87
C GLN A 95 0.06 7.37 19.74
N GLU A 96 0.08 7.63 21.05
CA GLU A 96 0.50 6.63 22.04
C GLU A 96 -0.69 5.74 22.39
N ILE A 97 -0.44 4.43 22.45
CA ILE A 97 -1.44 3.40 22.73
C ILE A 97 -0.83 2.32 23.61
N ASP A 98 -1.53 1.99 24.69
CA ASP A 98 -1.16 0.90 25.58
C ASP A 98 -1.49 -0.45 24.94
N LEU A 99 -0.45 -1.24 24.66
CA LEU A 99 -0.60 -2.59 24.12
C LEU A 99 -0.55 -3.61 25.26
N LYS A 100 -1.49 -4.55 25.26
CA LYS A 100 -1.48 -5.68 26.18
C LYS A 100 -0.92 -6.92 25.48
N ILE A 101 0.09 -7.54 26.07
CA ILE A 101 0.55 -8.86 25.64
C ILE A 101 -0.52 -9.86 26.03
N ASN A 102 -1.15 -10.48 25.03
CA ASN A 102 -2.21 -11.47 25.29
C ASN A 102 -1.62 -12.82 25.67
N ASN A 103 -0.56 -13.28 24.98
CA ASN A 103 0.11 -14.56 25.22
C ASN A 103 1.61 -14.45 24.92
N THR A 104 2.41 -15.28 25.60
CA THR A 104 3.83 -15.49 25.29
C THR A 104 4.01 -16.95 24.91
N VAL A 105 4.76 -17.24 23.84
CA VAL A 105 5.07 -18.60 23.39
C VAL A 105 6.58 -18.77 23.41
N GLU A 106 7.06 -19.75 24.18
CA GLU A 106 8.45 -20.18 24.13
C GLU A 106 8.64 -21.11 22.92
N ILE A 107 9.64 -20.82 22.09
CA ILE A 107 9.97 -21.62 20.92
C ILE A 107 11.20 -22.45 21.29
N GLU A 108 11.00 -23.73 21.57
CA GLU A 108 12.12 -24.66 21.79
C GLU A 108 12.86 -24.88 20.46
N GLY A 109 14.12 -24.45 20.41
CA GLY A 109 14.99 -24.68 19.26
C GLY A 109 15.30 -26.17 19.13
N SER A 110 14.75 -26.83 18.11
CA SER A 110 15.22 -28.15 17.70
C SER A 110 16.65 -27.99 17.16
N THR A 111 17.63 -28.49 17.90
CA THR A 111 19.04 -28.53 17.50
C THR A 111 19.29 -29.68 16.55
#